data_AF-A0A256Z7Q4-F1
#
_entry.id   AF-A0A256Z7Q4-F1
#
_cell.length_a   1.000
_cell.length_b   1.000
_cell.length_c   1.000
_cell.angle_alpha   90.00
_cell.angle_beta   90.00
_cell.angle_gamma   90.00
#
_symmetry.space_group_name_H-M   'P 1'
#
loop_
_entity.id
_entity.type
_entity.pdbx_description
1 polymer ?
#
loop_
_entity_poly.entity_id
_entity_poly.type
_entity_poly.pdbx_seq_one_letter_code
_entity_poly.pdbx_strand_id
1 'polypeptide(L)'
;MVHRRLFAVSIFLLLANSVIPVFALDWLQLGCDERDTPGSYVLLAKETVVIEANARVRSGDVGANSDGGGSVTVTVGPNVDVSKNSKIKGDYIWLKANTKVGDVYYNQIKKGSNVKIRGSEYTPLDLPVSSLPYFPSFSPGTTDITVPMGQTYTLSPGNYGDVVVMPNAKLIFTGGVYNLNSLDARVNTKLYFNAASNVRIKEDFVVGANGKVKPKHGSGIHASDIIFYVKGSDNPVSVVMDYNVNVKANIYAPHGTIWLKTNVNAEGAFIGEKIKVGLNVVIKWKSAFTEYAKADKLCIFFTNDGTYAYFKEMLAAPPDPSSFTYTVYLDKPVGGVYSQDFRLVYSSGTSELQSWDGSSWNYVEDIVVTVAGNSLTFNVSLQSIANPSIEQDTNVWFAEYYGSNSFGQVVDRAPNTGSYFISHEVIPELPWPTPLIFVPAVVAAVFIIYKRGFKRDG
;
A
#
# COMPACT_ATOMS: atom_id res chain seq x y z
N MET A 1 -33.02 -80.37 -12.09
CA MET A 1 -32.64 -79.27 -13.00
C MET A 1 -32.29 -78.04 -12.15
N VAL A 2 -31.10 -77.46 -12.36
CA VAL A 2 -30.65 -76.05 -12.09
C VAL A 2 -31.23 -75.35 -10.82
N HIS A 3 -30.51 -75.17 -9.69
CA HIS A 3 -29.48 -74.11 -9.39
C HIS A 3 -30.02 -72.65 -9.48
N ARG A 4 -29.61 -71.60 -8.74
CA ARG A 4 -28.69 -71.26 -7.61
C ARG A 4 -29.08 -69.80 -7.17
N ARG A 5 -28.76 -69.18 -6.01
CA ARG A 5 -28.08 -69.48 -4.73
C ARG A 5 -28.53 -68.42 -3.67
N LEU A 6 -28.07 -68.48 -2.42
CA LEU A 6 -28.14 -67.38 -1.42
C LEU A 6 -27.16 -66.24 -1.75
N PHE A 7 -27.40 -65.04 -1.20
CA PHE A 7 -26.34 -64.24 -0.56
C PHE A 7 -26.88 -63.39 0.61
N ALA A 8 -26.14 -63.38 1.71
CA ALA A 8 -26.34 -62.50 2.87
C ALA A 8 -25.08 -61.64 3.06
N VAL A 9 -25.25 -60.38 3.45
CA VAL A 9 -24.17 -59.46 3.86
C VAL A 9 -24.79 -58.58 4.96
N SER A 10 -24.64 -58.93 6.23
CA SER A 10 -23.49 -58.64 7.12
C SER A 10 -23.45 -57.18 7.59
N ILE A 11 -23.76 -57.02 8.88
CA ILE A 11 -23.46 -55.84 9.70
C ILE A 11 -21.96 -55.58 9.66
N PHE A 12 -21.56 -54.32 9.49
CA PHE A 12 -20.19 -53.88 9.78
C PHE A 12 -20.24 -52.65 10.68
N LEU A 13 -19.96 -52.84 11.97
CA LEU A 13 -19.58 -51.73 12.85
C LEU A 13 -18.20 -51.25 12.40
N LEU A 14 -18.11 -50.00 11.94
CA LEU A 14 -16.84 -49.35 11.65
C LEU A 14 -16.62 -48.22 12.65
N LEU A 15 -16.03 -48.59 13.79
CA LEU A 15 -15.33 -47.65 14.66
C LEU A 15 -14.08 -47.19 13.90
N ALA A 16 -14.22 -46.08 13.17
CA ALA A 16 -13.10 -45.36 12.57
C ALA A 16 -13.19 -43.90 13.01
N ASN A 17 -12.16 -43.48 13.75
CA ASN A 17 -11.85 -42.12 14.21
C ASN A 17 -12.86 -41.03 13.86
N SER A 18 -13.52 -40.51 14.90
CA SER A 18 -14.21 -39.23 14.88
C SER A 18 -13.21 -38.07 14.68
N VAL A 19 -12.68 -37.95 13.46
CA VAL A 19 -12.20 -36.67 12.96
C VAL A 19 -13.46 -35.84 12.76
N ILE A 20 -13.76 -35.00 13.74
CA ILE A 20 -14.76 -33.93 13.61
C ILE A 20 -14.38 -33.19 12.33
N PRO A 21 -15.26 -33.07 11.32
CA PRO A 21 -14.94 -32.24 10.18
C PRO A 21 -14.79 -30.83 10.70
N VAL A 22 -13.59 -30.26 10.59
CA VAL A 22 -13.41 -28.82 10.72
C VAL A 22 -14.03 -28.25 9.45
N PHE A 23 -15.33 -27.97 9.52
CA PHE A 23 -16.06 -27.34 8.43
C PHE A 23 -15.42 -25.98 8.20
N ALA A 24 -14.85 -25.78 7.00
CA ALA A 24 -14.28 -24.50 6.64
C ALA A 24 -15.41 -23.46 6.65
N LEU A 25 -15.23 -22.35 7.37
CA LEU A 25 -16.10 -21.20 7.15
C LEU A 25 -15.91 -20.73 5.71
N ASP A 26 -17.01 -20.55 4.99
CA ASP A 26 -16.99 -19.89 3.69
C ASP A 26 -16.66 -18.42 3.92
N TRP A 27 -15.63 -17.94 3.23
CA TRP A 27 -15.13 -16.57 3.34
C TRP A 27 -15.66 -15.71 2.19
N LEU A 28 -16.38 -14.65 2.53
CA LEU A 28 -16.70 -13.58 1.58
C LEU A 28 -15.42 -12.76 1.33
N GLN A 29 -14.90 -12.79 0.11
CA GLN A 29 -13.81 -11.90 -0.30
C GLN A 29 -14.37 -10.49 -0.52
N LEU A 30 -13.95 -9.53 0.29
CA LEU A 30 -14.39 -8.13 0.20
C LEU A 30 -13.62 -7.36 -0.88
N GLY A 31 -12.32 -7.62 -1.00
CA GLY A 31 -11.44 -7.00 -1.98
C GLY A 31 -10.07 -7.67 -2.01
N CYS A 32 -9.35 -7.49 -3.11
CA CYS A 32 -7.95 -7.86 -3.25
C CYS A 32 -7.25 -6.86 -4.17
N ASP A 33 -5.95 -6.69 -3.97
CA ASP A 33 -5.05 -5.94 -4.84
C ASP A 33 -3.78 -6.77 -5.17
N GLU A 34 -2.80 -6.12 -5.78
CA GLU A 34 -1.46 -6.69 -5.96
C GLU A 34 -0.40 -5.75 -5.37
N ARG A 35 0.31 -6.16 -4.31
CA ARG A 35 1.52 -5.51 -3.73
C ARG A 35 1.79 -4.05 -4.17
N ASP A 36 0.97 -3.13 -3.68
CA ASP A 36 0.97 -1.73 -4.13
C ASP A 36 1.65 -0.79 -3.13
N THR A 37 2.70 -1.28 -2.47
CA THR A 37 3.53 -0.50 -1.55
C THR A 37 4.23 0.70 -2.18
N PRO A 38 4.57 1.74 -1.39
CA PRO A 38 5.54 2.77 -1.78
C PRO A 38 6.90 2.17 -2.19
N GLY A 39 7.21 0.97 -1.71
CA GLY A 39 8.38 0.18 -2.08
C GLY A 39 8.39 -0.25 -3.55
N SER A 40 7.24 -0.56 -4.16
CA SER A 40 7.11 -1.02 -5.56
C SER A 40 7.41 0.08 -6.59
N TYR A 41 7.16 1.34 -6.22
CA TYR A 41 7.30 2.47 -7.12
C TYR A 41 8.75 2.93 -7.30
N VAL A 42 9.09 3.29 -8.54
CA VAL A 42 10.28 4.08 -8.85
C VAL A 42 9.95 5.57 -8.90
N LEU A 43 8.73 5.92 -9.31
CA LEU A 43 8.16 7.27 -9.24
C LEU A 43 6.77 7.18 -8.58
N LEU A 44 6.55 7.84 -7.45
CA LEU A 44 5.23 7.97 -6.83
C LEU A 44 4.96 9.44 -6.48
N ALA A 45 3.94 10.04 -7.07
CA ALA A 45 3.54 11.41 -6.75
C ALA A 45 2.24 11.45 -5.94
N LYS A 46 2.09 12.43 -5.05
CA LYS A 46 0.78 12.77 -4.50
C LYS A 46 -0.17 13.26 -5.59
N GLU A 47 0.29 14.20 -6.41
CA GLU A 47 -0.54 14.85 -7.43
C GLU A 47 -0.23 14.36 -8.84
N THR A 48 1.00 14.60 -9.32
CA THR A 48 1.32 14.43 -10.75
C THR A 48 2.70 13.85 -11.03
N VAL A 49 2.77 12.96 -12.01
CA VAL A 49 4.01 12.52 -12.65
C VAL A 49 4.03 12.94 -14.11
N VAL A 50 5.03 13.71 -14.52
CA VAL A 50 5.26 14.10 -15.92
C VAL A 50 6.60 13.54 -16.37
N ILE A 51 6.57 12.65 -17.36
CA ILE A 51 7.75 12.11 -18.03
C ILE A 51 7.83 12.71 -19.43
N GLU A 52 8.92 13.42 -19.74
CA GLU A 52 9.18 14.03 -21.04
C GLU A 52 9.77 13.04 -22.06
N ALA A 53 9.95 13.50 -23.29
CA ALA A 53 10.26 12.64 -24.43
C ALA A 53 11.58 11.85 -24.29
N ASN A 54 11.59 10.66 -24.90
CA ASN A 54 12.74 9.74 -25.00
C ASN A 54 13.31 9.22 -23.66
N ALA A 55 12.68 9.54 -22.52
CA ALA A 55 13.05 9.00 -21.22
C ALA A 55 12.75 7.48 -21.14
N ARG A 56 13.37 6.78 -20.19
CA ARG A 56 13.31 5.33 -20.07
C ARG A 56 13.23 4.89 -18.60
N VAL A 57 12.10 4.32 -18.21
CA VAL A 57 11.91 3.70 -16.90
C VAL A 57 12.21 2.21 -17.05
N ARG A 58 13.28 1.73 -16.42
CA ARG A 58 13.81 0.37 -16.66
C ARG A 58 13.28 -0.69 -15.69
N SER A 59 12.78 -0.28 -14.53
CA SER A 59 12.19 -1.13 -13.50
C SER A 59 11.44 -0.26 -12.49
N GLY A 60 10.52 -0.87 -11.73
CA GLY A 60 9.65 -0.24 -10.74
C GLY A 60 8.50 0.55 -11.35
N ASP A 61 7.50 0.83 -10.53
CA ASP A 61 6.21 1.33 -11.00
C ASP A 61 6.12 2.86 -11.00
N VAL A 62 5.19 3.40 -11.78
CA VAL A 62 4.94 4.84 -11.91
C VAL A 62 3.52 5.14 -11.44
N GLY A 63 3.37 5.90 -10.35
CA GLY A 63 2.09 6.15 -9.68
C GLY A 63 1.81 7.64 -9.44
N ALA A 64 0.54 8.02 -9.49
CA ALA A 64 0.03 9.27 -8.94
C ALA A 64 -1.24 9.01 -8.10
N ASN A 65 -1.28 9.55 -6.88
CA ASN A 65 -2.35 9.29 -5.91
C ASN A 65 -3.61 10.14 -6.08
N SER A 66 -3.52 11.30 -6.73
CA SER A 66 -4.63 12.24 -6.91
C SER A 66 -5.60 11.76 -8.00
N ASP A 67 -6.86 12.14 -7.83
CA ASP A 67 -7.95 12.12 -8.83
C ASP A 67 -7.80 13.21 -9.92
N GLY A 68 -6.88 14.16 -9.73
CA GLY A 68 -6.60 15.27 -10.64
C GLY A 68 -7.76 16.24 -10.86
N GLY A 69 -8.92 16.06 -10.22
CA GLY A 69 -10.15 16.78 -10.56
C GLY A 69 -10.52 16.70 -12.04
N GLY A 70 -10.23 15.57 -12.72
CA GLY A 70 -10.40 15.42 -14.17
C GLY A 70 -9.26 15.98 -15.04
N SER A 71 -8.15 16.42 -14.42
CA SER A 71 -6.89 16.74 -15.10
C SER A 71 -5.96 15.53 -15.17
N VAL A 72 -5.05 15.51 -16.15
CA VAL A 72 -4.07 14.41 -16.32
C VAL A 72 -3.11 14.33 -15.14
N THR A 73 -3.11 13.21 -14.42
CA THR A 73 -2.25 12.94 -13.26
C THR A 73 -0.95 12.24 -13.65
N VAL A 74 -0.95 11.39 -14.70
CA VAL A 74 0.28 10.80 -15.24
C VAL A 74 0.42 11.10 -16.73
N THR A 75 1.45 11.87 -17.09
CA THR A 75 1.84 12.12 -18.49
C THR A 75 3.06 11.31 -18.87
N VAL A 76 2.95 10.49 -19.91
CA VAL A 76 4.06 9.74 -20.51
C VAL A 76 4.39 10.33 -21.88
N GLY A 77 5.56 10.96 -21.99
CA GLY A 77 6.01 11.75 -23.13
C GLY A 77 6.32 10.95 -24.40
N PRO A 78 6.47 11.61 -25.57
CA PRO A 78 6.72 10.91 -26.83
C PRO A 78 7.96 10.01 -26.80
N ASN A 79 7.87 8.84 -27.42
CA ASN A 79 8.96 7.84 -27.49
C ASN A 79 9.48 7.32 -26.13
N VAL A 80 8.77 7.53 -25.02
CA VAL A 80 9.17 6.99 -23.71
C VAL A 80 9.00 5.47 -23.68
N ASP A 81 9.96 4.77 -23.07
CA ASP A 81 10.00 3.31 -22.91
C ASP A 81 10.00 2.95 -21.41
N VAL A 82 8.82 2.68 -20.86
CA VAL A 82 8.59 2.16 -19.50
C VAL A 82 8.53 0.64 -19.56
N SER A 83 9.37 -0.04 -18.77
CA SER A 83 9.57 -1.49 -18.78
C SER A 83 8.27 -2.29 -18.88
N LYS A 84 8.30 -3.41 -19.63
CA LYS A 84 7.12 -4.28 -19.77
C LYS A 84 6.69 -4.98 -18.47
N ASN A 85 7.55 -4.95 -17.44
CA ASN A 85 7.29 -5.49 -16.10
C ASN A 85 7.02 -4.36 -15.08
N SER A 86 6.78 -3.13 -15.54
CA SER A 86 6.42 -1.98 -14.70
C SER A 86 4.97 -1.61 -14.95
N LYS A 87 4.23 -1.29 -13.89
CA LYS A 87 2.88 -0.75 -13.92
C LYS A 87 2.91 0.77 -14.06
N ILE A 88 1.89 1.34 -14.70
CA ILE A 88 1.59 2.78 -14.63
C ILE A 88 0.18 2.93 -14.04
N LYS A 89 0.06 3.69 -12.95
CA LYS A 89 -1.20 3.90 -12.21
C LYS A 89 -1.48 5.38 -11.97
N GLY A 90 -2.73 5.79 -12.11
CA GLY A 90 -3.21 7.13 -11.76
C GLY A 90 -4.53 7.43 -12.44
N ASP A 91 -5.31 8.36 -11.88
CA ASP A 91 -6.68 8.63 -12.36
C ASP A 91 -6.78 8.84 -13.87
N TYR A 92 -6.10 9.87 -14.37
CA TYR A 92 -6.11 10.23 -15.78
C TYR A 92 -4.70 10.16 -16.36
N ILE A 93 -4.48 9.15 -17.21
CA ILE A 93 -3.21 8.87 -17.87
C ILE A 93 -3.21 9.42 -19.30
N TRP A 94 -2.18 10.17 -19.68
CA TRP A 94 -1.91 10.54 -21.08
C TRP A 94 -0.63 9.89 -21.61
N LEU A 95 -0.81 8.87 -22.45
CA LEU A 95 0.26 8.22 -23.21
C LEU A 95 0.43 8.97 -24.55
N LYS A 96 1.55 9.65 -24.76
CA LYS A 96 1.85 10.40 -26.01
C LYS A 96 2.40 9.47 -27.11
N ALA A 97 2.73 10.04 -28.27
CA ALA A 97 3.05 9.25 -29.46
C ALA A 97 4.27 8.31 -29.28
N ASN A 98 4.19 7.12 -29.87
CA ASN A 98 5.22 6.06 -29.88
C ASN A 98 5.66 5.54 -28.49
N THR A 99 4.90 5.80 -27.40
CA THR A 99 5.26 5.29 -26.07
C THR A 99 5.13 3.77 -25.98
N LYS A 100 6.00 3.14 -25.18
CA LYS A 100 5.93 1.72 -24.84
C LYS A 100 5.85 1.57 -23.33
N VAL A 101 4.84 0.87 -22.83
CA VAL A 101 4.56 0.73 -21.38
C VAL A 101 4.30 -0.74 -21.02
N GLY A 102 4.27 -1.09 -19.73
CA GLY A 102 3.84 -2.40 -19.23
C GLY A 102 2.33 -2.46 -19.07
N ASP A 103 1.86 -2.79 -17.86
CA ASP A 103 0.45 -2.71 -17.46
C ASP A 103 0.03 -1.26 -17.18
N VAL A 104 -1.25 -0.95 -17.37
CA VAL A 104 -1.79 0.40 -17.14
C VAL A 104 -3.12 0.34 -16.39
N TYR A 105 -3.19 1.04 -15.25
CA TYR A 105 -4.37 1.11 -14.38
C TYR A 105 -4.86 2.57 -14.38
N TYR A 106 -6.15 2.81 -14.65
CA TYR A 106 -6.69 4.17 -14.82
C TYR A 106 -8.20 4.26 -14.60
N ASN A 107 -8.70 5.49 -14.41
CA ASN A 107 -10.11 5.86 -14.56
C ASN A 107 -10.38 6.57 -15.90
N GLN A 108 -9.40 7.33 -16.41
CA GLN A 108 -9.41 7.93 -17.74
C GLN A 108 -8.08 7.71 -18.47
N ILE A 109 -8.12 7.44 -19.78
CA ILE A 109 -6.89 7.30 -20.58
C ILE A 109 -6.98 8.00 -21.94
N LYS A 110 -5.92 8.74 -22.26
CA LYS A 110 -5.70 9.36 -23.58
C LYS A 110 -4.47 8.74 -24.24
N LYS A 111 -4.62 8.25 -25.47
CA LYS A 111 -3.55 7.59 -26.24
C LYS A 111 -3.24 8.41 -27.50
N GLY A 112 -1.95 8.66 -27.74
CA GLY A 112 -1.45 9.23 -29.00
C GLY A 112 -1.29 8.18 -30.10
N SER A 113 -0.69 8.58 -31.23
CA SER A 113 -0.37 7.65 -32.32
C SER A 113 0.69 6.62 -31.90
N ASN A 114 0.55 5.37 -32.34
CA ASN A 114 1.51 4.28 -32.14
C ASN A 114 1.87 3.97 -30.67
N VAL A 115 0.98 4.28 -29.71
CA VAL A 115 1.11 3.82 -28.31
C VAL A 115 1.10 2.29 -28.28
N LYS A 116 2.03 1.67 -27.53
CA LYS A 116 2.14 0.22 -27.39
C LYS A 116 2.18 -0.19 -25.91
N ILE A 117 1.02 -0.55 -25.39
CA ILE A 117 0.86 -1.21 -24.09
C ILE A 117 1.33 -2.67 -24.28
N ARG A 118 2.21 -3.15 -23.39
CA ARG A 118 2.84 -4.48 -23.49
C ARG A 118 2.34 -5.46 -22.43
N GLY A 119 1.58 -4.97 -21.46
CA GLY A 119 0.79 -5.75 -20.52
C GLY A 119 -0.71 -5.55 -20.79
N SER A 120 -1.49 -5.56 -19.71
CA SER A 120 -2.95 -5.40 -19.70
C SER A 120 -3.39 -3.98 -19.30
N GLU A 121 -4.67 -3.69 -19.49
CA GLU A 121 -5.32 -2.45 -19.07
C GLU A 121 -6.38 -2.75 -18.01
N TYR A 122 -6.43 -1.95 -16.95
CA TYR A 122 -7.28 -2.16 -15.77
C TYR A 122 -8.04 -0.89 -15.41
N THR A 123 -9.36 -1.00 -15.27
CA THR A 123 -10.25 0.12 -14.94
C THR A 123 -11.58 -0.43 -14.36
N PRO A 124 -12.22 0.21 -13.37
CA PRO A 124 -11.77 1.40 -12.64
C PRO A 124 -10.49 1.14 -11.80
N LEU A 125 -9.85 2.22 -11.37
CA LEU A 125 -8.71 2.24 -10.46
C LEU A 125 -9.11 2.97 -9.18
N ASP A 126 -9.03 2.27 -8.06
CA ASP A 126 -9.17 2.89 -6.74
C ASP A 126 -7.97 3.81 -6.44
N LEU A 127 -8.25 4.91 -5.75
CA LEU A 127 -7.25 5.91 -5.35
C LEU A 127 -7.29 6.11 -3.83
N PRO A 128 -6.15 6.46 -3.18
CA PRO A 128 -4.80 6.60 -3.76
C PRO A 128 -4.22 5.27 -4.28
N VAL A 129 -3.24 5.31 -5.19
CA VAL A 129 -2.63 4.09 -5.77
C VAL A 129 -1.60 3.42 -4.85
N SER A 130 -1.24 4.12 -3.77
CA SER A 130 -0.36 3.67 -2.70
C SER A 130 -0.42 4.66 -1.54
N SER A 131 -0.03 4.24 -0.34
CA SER A 131 0.21 5.17 0.77
C SER A 131 1.46 6.03 0.54
N LEU A 132 1.89 6.79 1.56
CA LEU A 132 3.19 7.46 1.57
C LEU A 132 4.05 6.95 2.73
N PRO A 133 5.39 6.85 2.56
CA PRO A 133 6.30 6.52 3.65
C PRO A 133 6.26 7.51 4.82
N TYR A 134 6.77 7.08 5.97
CA TYR A 134 6.98 7.97 7.11
C TYR A 134 7.97 9.08 6.76
N PHE A 135 7.61 10.31 7.06
CA PHE A 135 8.51 11.46 6.99
C PHE A 135 9.02 11.81 8.40
N PRO A 136 10.32 11.62 8.68
CA PRO A 136 10.87 11.81 10.01
C PRO A 136 10.81 13.26 10.46
N SER A 137 10.46 13.49 11.73
CA SER A 137 10.67 14.78 12.38
C SER A 137 12.16 15.05 12.60
N PHE A 138 12.61 16.26 12.31
CA PHE A 138 13.98 16.71 12.57
C PHE A 138 14.04 18.24 12.70
N SER A 139 15.18 18.73 13.19
CA SER A 139 15.55 20.15 13.18
C SER A 139 16.97 20.30 12.64
N PRO A 140 17.25 21.27 11.74
CA PRO A 140 18.61 21.56 11.30
C PRO A 140 19.44 22.19 12.41
N GLY A 141 20.75 22.31 12.17
CA GLY A 141 21.66 23.11 13.00
C GLY A 141 21.74 24.55 12.51
N THR A 142 22.67 25.31 13.09
CA THR A 142 22.96 26.71 12.72
C THR A 142 24.38 26.89 12.16
N THR A 143 25.14 25.81 11.99
CA THR A 143 26.51 25.84 11.48
C THR A 143 26.51 25.50 10.00
N ASP A 144 26.80 26.48 9.16
CA ASP A 144 26.90 26.30 7.72
C ASP A 144 28.20 25.58 7.33
N ILE A 145 28.13 24.79 6.25
CA ILE A 145 29.28 24.06 5.69
C ILE A 145 29.45 24.49 4.24
N THR A 146 30.51 25.25 3.97
CA THR A 146 30.97 25.49 2.59
C THR A 146 32.13 24.56 2.26
N VAL A 147 31.95 23.65 1.30
CA VAL A 147 33.07 22.89 0.71
C VAL A 147 33.69 23.74 -0.40
N PRO A 148 34.96 24.19 -0.29
CA PRO A 148 35.55 25.12 -1.27
C PRO A 148 35.74 24.49 -2.65
N MET A 149 35.85 25.33 -3.69
CA MET A 149 35.94 24.91 -5.08
C MET A 149 37.06 23.87 -5.30
N GLY A 150 36.73 22.75 -5.94
CA GLY A 150 37.67 21.65 -6.22
C GLY A 150 38.15 20.85 -5.00
N GLN A 151 37.87 21.27 -3.76
CA GLN A 151 38.35 20.60 -2.55
C GLN A 151 37.56 19.33 -2.22
N THR A 152 38.09 18.50 -1.33
CA THR A 152 37.37 17.38 -0.71
C THR A 152 37.15 17.67 0.77
N TYR A 153 35.91 17.54 1.22
CA TYR A 153 35.54 17.61 2.64
C TYR A 153 34.85 16.32 3.07
N THR A 154 35.06 15.89 4.31
CA THR A 154 34.40 14.71 4.90
C THR A 154 33.52 15.19 6.06
N LEU A 155 32.22 14.99 5.94
CA LEU A 155 31.20 15.42 6.89
C LEU A 155 30.76 14.21 7.73
N SER A 156 30.78 14.39 9.04
CA SER A 156 30.26 13.41 10.01
C SER A 156 28.76 13.68 10.28
N PRO A 157 28.00 12.71 10.83
CA PRO A 157 26.62 12.93 11.27
C PRO A 157 26.47 14.15 12.17
N GLY A 158 25.36 14.84 12.03
CA GLY A 158 25.10 16.04 12.81
C GLY A 158 23.98 16.92 12.25
N ASN A 159 23.76 18.01 12.96
CA ASN A 159 22.80 19.05 12.61
C ASN A 159 23.59 20.25 12.06
N TYR A 160 23.28 20.68 10.84
CA TYR A 160 23.96 21.76 10.13
C TYR A 160 22.94 22.77 9.60
N GLY A 161 23.41 24.00 9.35
CA GLY A 161 22.66 25.01 8.62
C GLY A 161 22.67 24.70 7.13
N ASP A 162 23.10 25.65 6.32
CA ASP A 162 23.21 25.46 4.87
C ASP A 162 24.49 24.69 4.49
N VAL A 163 24.36 23.70 3.61
CA VAL A 163 25.51 22.95 3.08
C VAL A 163 25.71 23.27 1.62
N VAL A 164 26.72 24.10 1.32
CA VAL A 164 27.07 24.53 -0.03
C VAL A 164 28.32 23.78 -0.51
N VAL A 165 28.20 23.01 -1.58
CA VAL A 165 29.33 22.31 -2.21
C VAL A 165 29.70 23.08 -3.48
N MET A 166 30.82 23.81 -3.44
CA MET A 166 31.24 24.69 -4.54
C MET A 166 31.68 23.90 -5.79
N PRO A 167 31.77 24.53 -6.98
CA PRO A 167 32.02 23.82 -8.23
C PRO A 167 33.22 22.86 -8.20
N ASN A 168 33.07 21.71 -8.87
CA ASN A 168 34.06 20.64 -8.96
C ASN A 168 34.45 19.95 -7.63
N ALA A 169 33.94 20.42 -6.48
CA ALA A 169 34.29 19.91 -5.16
C ALA A 169 33.65 18.56 -4.83
N LYS A 170 34.07 17.95 -3.73
CA LYS A 170 33.60 16.64 -3.25
C LYS A 170 33.24 16.70 -1.78
N LEU A 171 32.00 16.32 -1.46
CA LEU A 171 31.52 16.09 -0.10
C LEU A 171 31.43 14.58 0.14
N ILE A 172 32.05 14.09 1.20
CA ILE A 172 32.00 12.69 1.60
C ILE A 172 31.24 12.58 2.92
N PHE A 173 30.09 11.93 2.92
CA PHE A 173 29.33 11.57 4.11
C PHE A 173 29.91 10.28 4.70
N THR A 174 30.18 10.22 6.00
CA THR A 174 30.75 9.03 6.63
C THR A 174 29.75 7.89 6.84
N GLY A 175 28.45 8.12 6.60
CA GLY A 175 27.35 7.28 7.10
C GLY A 175 26.66 7.94 8.30
N GLY A 176 25.39 7.62 8.56
CA GLY A 176 24.59 8.11 9.70
C GLY A 176 23.48 9.13 9.33
N VAL A 177 23.01 9.89 10.31
CA VAL A 177 21.92 10.88 10.14
C VAL A 177 22.48 12.30 10.04
N TYR A 178 21.98 13.05 9.05
CA TYR A 178 22.37 14.44 8.79
C TYR A 178 21.10 15.28 8.73
N ASN A 179 20.99 16.34 9.54
CA ASN A 179 19.86 17.25 9.54
C ASN A 179 20.31 18.63 9.06
N LEU A 180 19.94 19.02 7.85
CA LEU A 180 20.44 20.20 7.13
C LEU A 180 19.32 21.23 6.95
N ASN A 181 19.65 22.52 6.88
CA ASN A 181 18.70 23.53 6.42
C ASN A 181 18.47 23.37 4.91
N SER A 182 19.52 23.55 4.11
CA SER A 182 19.55 23.31 2.66
C SER A 182 20.77 22.46 2.24
N LEU A 183 20.75 21.91 1.02
CA LEU A 183 21.92 21.27 0.40
C LEU A 183 22.04 21.70 -1.07
N ASP A 184 22.95 22.63 -1.33
CA ASP A 184 23.24 23.17 -2.66
C ASP A 184 24.60 22.65 -3.16
N ALA A 185 24.55 21.61 -3.98
CA ALA A 185 25.72 21.04 -4.64
C ALA A 185 25.85 21.59 -6.07
N ARG A 186 26.79 22.53 -6.28
CA ARG A 186 26.99 23.24 -7.56
C ARG A 186 27.48 22.32 -8.69
N VAL A 187 27.74 22.91 -9.86
CA VAL A 187 28.18 22.19 -11.08
C VAL A 187 29.41 21.29 -10.86
N ASN A 188 29.42 20.12 -11.50
CA ASN A 188 30.49 19.10 -11.47
C ASN A 188 30.83 18.51 -10.07
N THR A 189 29.98 18.72 -9.06
CA THR A 189 30.21 18.25 -7.69
C THR A 189 30.04 16.74 -7.52
N LYS A 190 30.57 16.22 -6.40
CA LYS A 190 30.55 14.80 -6.05
C LYS A 190 30.12 14.62 -4.58
N LEU A 191 28.86 14.23 -4.37
CA LEU A 191 28.35 13.78 -3.08
C LEU A 191 28.53 12.26 -3.00
N TYR A 192 29.42 11.80 -2.12
CA TYR A 192 29.73 10.38 -1.94
C TYR A 192 29.45 9.90 -0.52
N PHE A 193 28.97 8.67 -0.41
CA PHE A 193 28.57 8.06 0.86
C PHE A 193 29.48 6.87 1.18
N ASN A 194 30.12 6.87 2.36
CA ASN A 194 30.97 5.77 2.82
C ASN A 194 30.15 4.61 3.42
N ALA A 195 29.00 4.91 4.03
CA ALA A 195 28.08 3.95 4.64
C ALA A 195 26.64 4.50 4.57
N ALA A 196 25.66 3.70 4.99
CA ALA A 196 24.23 4.05 4.90
C ALA A 196 23.94 5.42 5.55
N SER A 197 23.09 6.24 4.92
CA SER A 197 22.83 7.62 5.36
C SER A 197 21.39 8.07 5.16
N ASN A 198 20.87 8.75 6.18
CA ASN A 198 19.62 9.51 6.11
C ASN A 198 19.94 10.99 6.14
N VAL A 199 19.76 11.68 5.02
CA VAL A 199 19.99 13.13 4.89
C VAL A 199 18.63 13.81 4.90
N ARG A 200 18.32 14.53 5.97
CA ARG A 200 17.04 15.22 6.20
C ARG A 200 17.26 16.71 5.98
N ILE A 201 16.49 17.32 5.08
CA ILE A 201 16.73 18.67 4.55
C ILE A 201 15.45 19.49 4.72
N LYS A 202 15.53 20.62 5.42
CA LYS A 202 14.36 21.44 5.79
C LYS A 202 13.77 22.19 4.59
N GLU A 203 14.64 22.73 3.74
CA GLU A 203 14.31 23.59 2.61
C GLU A 203 14.54 22.81 1.32
N ASP A 204 15.56 23.13 0.53
CA ASP A 204 15.79 22.55 -0.80
C ASP A 204 17.06 21.68 -0.93
N PHE A 205 17.02 20.78 -1.90
CA PHE A 205 18.13 19.93 -2.31
C PHE A 205 18.41 20.09 -3.80
N VAL A 206 19.50 20.79 -4.12
CA VAL A 206 19.93 21.08 -5.50
C VAL A 206 21.23 20.38 -5.82
N VAL A 207 21.28 19.75 -7.00
CA VAL A 207 22.49 19.19 -7.60
C VAL A 207 22.63 19.76 -9.01
N GLY A 208 23.57 20.68 -9.18
CA GLY A 208 23.90 21.34 -10.44
C GLY A 208 24.52 20.40 -11.48
N ALA A 209 24.56 20.87 -12.73
CA ALA A 209 24.86 20.04 -13.89
C ALA A 209 26.14 19.18 -13.76
N ASN A 210 26.08 17.97 -14.32
CA ASN A 210 27.10 16.91 -14.26
C ASN A 210 27.46 16.44 -12.83
N GLY A 211 26.71 16.85 -11.81
CA GLY A 211 26.86 16.42 -10.43
C GLY A 211 26.67 14.91 -10.25
N LYS A 212 27.21 14.37 -9.15
CA LYS A 212 27.15 12.93 -8.84
C LYS A 212 26.75 12.75 -7.38
N VAL A 213 25.68 12.00 -7.14
CA VAL A 213 25.18 11.65 -5.79
C VAL A 213 25.09 10.14 -5.72
N LYS A 214 26.01 9.45 -5.04
CA LYS A 214 26.05 7.98 -5.06
C LYS A 214 26.91 7.35 -3.96
N PRO A 215 26.78 6.03 -3.71
CA PRO A 215 27.75 5.27 -2.94
C PRO A 215 29.19 5.54 -3.42
N LYS A 216 30.11 5.71 -2.48
CA LYS A 216 31.55 5.74 -2.79
C LYS A 216 31.94 4.37 -3.33
N HIS A 217 32.80 4.33 -4.35
CA HIS A 217 33.31 3.05 -4.84
C HIS A 217 34.04 2.28 -3.72
N GLY A 218 33.74 1.00 -3.56
CA GLY A 218 34.28 0.15 -2.49
C GLY A 218 33.59 0.25 -1.13
N SER A 219 32.54 1.06 -0.97
CA SER A 219 31.79 1.19 0.31
C SER A 219 30.92 -0.02 0.68
N GLY A 220 30.58 -0.88 -0.29
CA GLY A 220 29.64 -2.00 -0.09
C GLY A 220 28.16 -1.60 -0.07
N ILE A 221 27.82 -0.31 -0.03
CA ILE A 221 26.42 0.16 0.00
C ILE A 221 25.84 0.41 -1.41
N HIS A 222 24.52 0.43 -1.48
CA HIS A 222 23.69 0.60 -2.67
C HIS A 222 22.84 1.89 -2.60
N ALA A 223 22.06 2.16 -3.66
CA ALA A 223 21.15 3.31 -3.68
C ALA A 223 20.04 3.23 -2.62
N SER A 224 19.65 2.01 -2.21
CA SER A 224 18.68 1.75 -1.13
C SER A 224 19.15 2.21 0.25
N ASP A 225 20.45 2.42 0.42
CA ASP A 225 21.06 2.71 1.72
C ASP A 225 21.31 4.22 1.90
N ILE A 226 20.87 5.04 0.93
CA ILE A 226 21.02 6.50 0.93
C ILE A 226 19.62 7.09 0.70
N ILE A 227 19.08 7.73 1.74
CA ILE A 227 17.73 8.32 1.70
C ILE A 227 17.83 9.82 1.95
N PHE A 228 17.26 10.62 1.05
CA PHE A 228 17.04 12.04 1.23
C PHE A 228 15.57 12.30 1.60
N TYR A 229 15.34 12.87 2.78
CA TYR A 229 14.03 13.34 3.22
C TYR A 229 14.01 14.87 3.11
N VAL A 230 13.24 15.41 2.17
CA VAL A 230 13.22 16.86 1.88
C VAL A 230 11.87 17.44 2.25
N LYS A 231 11.85 18.34 3.23
CA LYS A 231 10.62 18.91 3.81
C LYS A 231 10.06 20.08 2.99
N GLY A 232 10.92 20.78 2.23
CA GLY A 232 10.57 22.01 1.56
C GLY A 232 9.35 21.90 0.63
N SER A 233 8.73 23.04 0.41
CA SER A 233 7.68 23.25 -0.60
C SER A 233 8.24 23.96 -1.83
N ASP A 234 7.46 24.08 -2.91
CA ASP A 234 7.88 24.61 -4.22
C ASP A 234 8.14 26.13 -4.29
N ASN A 235 8.82 26.69 -3.29
CA ASN A 235 9.32 28.06 -3.28
C ASN A 235 10.64 28.17 -2.50
N PRO A 236 11.81 27.80 -3.07
CA PRO A 236 12.04 27.33 -4.45
C PRO A 236 11.68 25.83 -4.66
N VAL A 237 11.78 25.32 -5.90
CA VAL A 237 11.56 23.90 -6.21
C VAL A 237 12.40 23.00 -5.31
N SER A 238 11.75 22.12 -4.56
CA SER A 238 12.36 21.51 -3.37
C SER A 238 13.44 20.48 -3.68
N VAL A 239 13.37 19.78 -4.82
CA VAL A 239 14.47 18.92 -5.28
C VAL A 239 14.76 19.13 -6.76
N VAL A 240 16.01 19.48 -7.08
CA VAL A 240 16.48 19.66 -8.47
C VAL A 240 17.73 18.81 -8.73
N MET A 241 17.59 17.82 -9.60
CA MET A 241 18.73 17.16 -10.25
C MET A 241 18.88 17.79 -11.64
N ASP A 242 19.87 18.66 -11.78
CA ASP A 242 20.12 19.43 -12.99
C ASP A 242 20.71 18.56 -14.14
N TYR A 243 21.07 19.18 -15.26
CA TYR A 243 21.44 18.46 -16.48
C TYR A 243 22.58 17.45 -16.30
N ASN A 244 22.44 16.26 -16.89
CA ASN A 244 23.44 15.18 -16.87
C ASN A 244 23.84 14.67 -15.45
N VAL A 245 23.05 14.91 -14.40
CA VAL A 245 23.35 14.40 -13.05
C VAL A 245 23.25 12.87 -12.98
N ASN A 246 24.18 12.23 -12.25
CA ASN A 246 24.10 10.82 -11.92
C ASN A 246 23.76 10.62 -10.45
N VAL A 247 22.52 10.20 -10.17
CA VAL A 247 21.99 10.00 -8.82
C VAL A 247 21.74 8.50 -8.55
N LYS A 248 22.22 8.02 -7.41
CA LYS A 248 22.03 6.68 -6.86
C LYS A 248 21.62 6.81 -5.39
N ALA A 249 20.37 7.16 -5.16
CA ALA A 249 19.80 7.43 -3.85
C ALA A 249 18.27 7.42 -3.94
N ASN A 250 17.61 7.27 -2.80
CA ASN A 250 16.19 7.43 -2.64
C ASN A 250 15.87 8.87 -2.21
N ILE A 251 14.77 9.44 -2.72
CA ILE A 251 14.37 10.82 -2.41
C ILE A 251 12.88 10.83 -2.08
N TYR A 252 12.53 11.39 -0.92
CA TYR A 252 11.16 11.58 -0.48
C TYR A 252 10.90 13.05 -0.13
N ALA A 253 10.01 13.70 -0.87
CA ALA A 253 9.66 15.12 -0.78
C ALA A 253 8.13 15.33 -0.79
N PRO A 254 7.39 14.98 0.28
CA PRO A 254 5.92 14.92 0.30
C PRO A 254 5.18 16.26 0.14
N HIS A 255 5.89 17.38 0.06
CA HIS A 255 5.32 18.73 -0.09
C HIS A 255 5.93 19.54 -1.24
N GLY A 256 6.75 18.89 -2.09
CA GLY A 256 7.55 19.58 -3.11
C GLY A 256 7.70 18.81 -4.41
N THR A 257 8.11 19.52 -5.46
CA THR A 257 8.44 18.92 -6.76
C THR A 257 9.83 18.28 -6.71
N ILE A 258 9.93 17.04 -7.18
CA ILE A 258 11.19 16.42 -7.61
C ILE A 258 11.36 16.62 -9.11
N TRP A 259 12.37 17.39 -9.51
CA TRP A 259 12.70 17.63 -10.91
C TRP A 259 14.03 16.97 -11.31
N LEU A 260 13.93 15.89 -12.08
CA LEU A 260 15.06 15.27 -12.79
C LEU A 260 15.16 15.90 -14.18
N LYS A 261 16.15 16.75 -14.46
CA LYS A 261 16.28 17.42 -15.77
C LYS A 261 16.89 16.52 -16.84
N THR A 262 17.07 17.07 -18.04
CA THR A 262 17.56 16.35 -19.23
C THR A 262 18.84 15.54 -18.98
N ASN A 263 18.87 14.32 -19.52
CA ASN A 263 19.97 13.35 -19.43
C ASN A 263 20.35 12.88 -18.01
N VAL A 264 19.53 13.10 -16.98
CA VAL A 264 19.76 12.50 -15.66
C VAL A 264 19.76 10.97 -15.76
N ASN A 265 20.67 10.32 -15.02
CA ASN A 265 20.73 8.87 -14.88
C ASN A 265 20.57 8.50 -13.41
N ALA A 266 19.41 7.93 -13.08
CA ALA A 266 18.87 7.77 -11.74
C ALA A 266 18.70 6.28 -11.36
N GLU A 267 19.03 5.95 -10.11
CA GLU A 267 18.82 4.63 -9.50
C GLU A 267 18.33 4.81 -8.05
N GLY A 268 17.14 4.32 -7.73
CA GLY A 268 16.49 4.56 -6.42
C GLY A 268 14.97 4.46 -6.51
N ALA A 269 14.27 5.15 -5.62
CA ALA A 269 12.86 5.51 -5.74
C ALA A 269 12.70 7.01 -5.42
N PHE A 270 11.77 7.66 -6.12
CA PHE A 270 11.53 9.10 -6.05
C PHE A 270 10.05 9.30 -5.71
N ILE A 271 9.79 9.80 -4.51
CA ILE A 271 8.44 9.99 -3.97
C ILE A 271 8.26 11.48 -3.69
N GLY A 272 7.30 12.14 -4.33
CA GLY A 272 7.16 13.60 -4.27
C GLY A 272 5.71 14.06 -4.17
N GLU A 273 5.49 15.37 -3.99
CA GLU A 273 4.16 15.92 -4.25
C GLU A 273 3.89 15.94 -5.76
N LYS A 274 4.88 16.41 -6.53
CA LYS A 274 4.89 16.42 -7.99
C LYS A 274 6.23 15.86 -8.47
N ILE A 275 6.25 15.18 -9.61
CA ILE A 275 7.48 14.64 -10.21
C ILE A 275 7.58 15.06 -11.67
N LYS A 276 8.71 15.68 -12.03
CA LYS A 276 9.06 16.07 -13.40
C LYS A 276 10.31 15.32 -13.83
N VAL A 277 10.19 14.49 -14.86
CA VAL A 277 11.29 13.72 -15.46
C VAL A 277 11.53 14.26 -16.86
N GLY A 278 12.70 14.86 -17.08
CA GLY A 278 13.05 15.55 -18.31
C GLY A 278 13.46 14.63 -19.47
N LEU A 279 13.83 15.26 -20.58
CA LEU A 279 14.23 14.58 -21.81
C LEU A 279 15.37 13.56 -21.59
N ASN A 280 15.27 12.40 -22.26
CA ASN A 280 16.30 11.35 -22.27
C ASN A 280 16.69 10.75 -20.90
N VAL A 281 15.98 11.07 -19.80
CA VAL A 281 16.31 10.56 -18.47
C VAL A 281 16.20 9.03 -18.42
N VAL A 282 17.13 8.36 -17.74
CA VAL A 282 17.07 6.92 -17.49
C VAL A 282 16.90 6.69 -16.00
N ILE A 283 15.87 5.92 -15.62
CA ILE A 283 15.56 5.62 -14.21
C ILE A 283 15.51 4.10 -14.00
N LYS A 284 16.10 3.65 -12.89
CA LYS A 284 16.07 2.27 -12.41
C LYS A 284 15.57 2.22 -10.97
N TRP A 285 14.69 1.28 -10.69
CA TRP A 285 14.22 1.03 -9.33
C TRP A 285 15.30 0.42 -8.44
N LYS A 286 15.47 0.99 -7.25
CA LYS A 286 16.22 0.44 -6.11
C LYS A 286 15.71 1.10 -4.82
N SER A 287 14.44 0.84 -4.50
CA SER A 287 13.75 1.51 -3.39
C SER A 287 14.38 1.22 -2.03
N ALA A 288 14.32 2.21 -1.13
CA ALA A 288 14.56 2.06 0.30
C ALA A 288 13.25 1.86 1.09
N PHE A 289 12.10 2.19 0.50
CA PHE A 289 10.79 2.24 1.16
C PHE A 289 10.10 0.87 1.20
N THR A 290 10.86 -0.21 1.35
CA THR A 290 10.35 -1.59 1.35
C THR A 290 9.82 -2.05 2.71
N GLU A 291 9.99 -1.26 3.77
CA GLU A 291 9.48 -1.58 5.11
C GLU A 291 7.94 -1.60 5.16
N TYR A 292 7.27 -0.73 4.39
CA TYR A 292 5.81 -0.70 4.25
C TYR A 292 5.24 -1.96 3.59
N ALA A 293 6.07 -2.76 2.91
CA ALA A 293 5.69 -4.06 2.36
C ALA A 293 5.40 -5.16 3.40
N LYS A 294 5.46 -4.83 4.69
CA LYS A 294 4.93 -5.66 5.78
C LYS A 294 3.49 -5.35 6.19
N ALA A 295 3.01 -4.15 5.88
CA ALA A 295 1.66 -3.65 6.22
C ALA A 295 0.75 -3.53 4.98
N ASP A 296 1.29 -3.87 3.82
CA ASP A 296 0.64 -4.02 2.52
C ASP A 296 -0.36 -5.17 2.57
N LYS A 297 -1.65 -4.87 2.47
CA LYS A 297 -2.69 -5.87 2.20
C LYS A 297 -2.50 -6.44 0.80
N LEU A 298 -3.20 -7.55 0.57
CA LEU A 298 -3.33 -8.24 -0.70
C LEU A 298 -4.75 -8.73 -0.92
N CYS A 299 -5.39 -9.21 0.15
CA CYS A 299 -6.78 -9.67 0.11
C CYS A 299 -7.44 -9.53 1.48
N ILE A 300 -8.72 -9.17 1.44
CA ILE A 300 -9.57 -8.93 2.60
C ILE A 300 -10.77 -9.86 2.52
N PHE A 301 -11.08 -10.51 3.65
CA PHE A 301 -12.17 -11.46 3.76
C PHE A 301 -12.98 -11.23 5.04
N PHE A 302 -14.26 -11.56 4.95
CA PHE A 302 -15.21 -11.56 6.05
C PHE A 302 -15.94 -12.90 6.14
N THR A 303 -16.26 -13.32 7.36
CA THR A 303 -17.21 -14.41 7.63
C THR A 303 -17.74 -14.29 9.06
N ASN A 304 -18.78 -15.03 9.41
CA ASN A 304 -19.32 -15.09 10.76
C ASN A 304 -19.94 -16.47 11.03
N ASP A 305 -20.08 -16.84 12.30
CA ASP A 305 -20.68 -18.12 12.73
C ASP A 305 -22.01 -17.96 13.50
N GLY A 306 -22.57 -16.75 13.51
CA GLY A 306 -23.74 -16.38 14.31
C GLY A 306 -23.44 -16.03 15.78
N THR A 307 -22.19 -16.17 16.24
CA THR A 307 -21.71 -15.70 17.56
C THR A 307 -20.61 -14.63 17.41
N TYR A 308 -19.68 -14.87 16.49
CA TYR A 308 -18.51 -14.05 16.24
C TYR A 308 -18.44 -13.59 14.79
N ALA A 309 -17.93 -12.37 14.59
CA ALA A 309 -17.50 -11.86 13.29
C ALA A 309 -15.99 -12.04 13.13
N TYR A 310 -15.58 -12.52 11.96
CA TYR A 310 -14.19 -12.74 11.60
C TYR A 310 -13.80 -11.84 10.44
N PHE A 311 -12.87 -10.93 10.70
CA PHE A 311 -12.29 -10.04 9.70
C PHE A 311 -10.86 -10.48 9.44
N LYS A 312 -10.56 -10.91 8.21
CA LYS A 312 -9.27 -11.48 7.84
C LYS A 312 -8.58 -10.67 6.76
N GLU A 313 -7.31 -10.41 6.99
CA GLU A 313 -6.40 -9.77 6.06
C GLU A 313 -5.31 -10.75 5.64
N MET A 314 -4.94 -10.72 4.38
CA MET A 314 -3.71 -11.33 3.86
C MET A 314 -2.76 -10.21 3.48
N LEU A 315 -1.57 -10.22 4.06
CA LEU A 315 -0.54 -9.22 3.85
C LEU A 315 0.59 -9.73 2.94
N ALA A 316 1.41 -8.83 2.41
CA ALA A 316 2.57 -9.18 1.59
C ALA A 316 3.74 -9.80 2.39
N ALA A 317 3.77 -9.64 3.71
CA ALA A 317 4.71 -10.30 4.63
C ALA A 317 4.01 -10.69 5.96
N PRO A 318 4.67 -11.43 6.87
CA PRO A 318 4.12 -11.68 8.20
C PRO A 318 3.84 -10.38 8.97
N PRO A 319 2.71 -10.28 9.71
CA PRO A 319 2.39 -9.10 10.52
C PRO A 319 3.49 -8.71 11.52
N ASP A 320 3.72 -7.42 11.69
CA ASP A 320 4.72 -6.84 12.58
C ASP A 320 4.07 -5.81 13.52
N PRO A 321 3.36 -6.25 14.57
CA PRO A 321 2.65 -5.37 15.50
C PRO A 321 3.58 -4.47 16.34
N SER A 322 4.90 -4.71 16.29
CA SER A 322 5.90 -3.81 16.90
C SER A 322 6.21 -2.59 16.04
N SER A 323 6.08 -2.74 14.72
CA SER A 323 6.31 -1.67 13.74
C SER A 323 5.02 -1.00 13.28
N PHE A 324 3.86 -1.65 13.43
CA PHE A 324 2.58 -1.18 12.90
C PHE A 324 1.41 -1.35 13.88
N THR A 325 0.32 -0.64 13.58
CA THR A 325 -1.00 -0.82 14.20
C THR A 325 -1.99 -1.19 13.10
N TYR A 326 -2.60 -2.36 13.22
CA TYR A 326 -3.58 -2.90 12.27
C TYR A 326 -4.99 -2.58 12.79
N THR A 327 -5.89 -2.12 11.93
CA THR A 327 -7.25 -1.75 12.35
C THR A 327 -8.32 -2.16 11.36
N VAL A 328 -9.44 -2.63 11.89
CA VAL A 328 -10.71 -2.80 11.16
C VAL A 328 -11.68 -1.78 11.71
N TYR A 329 -12.16 -0.87 10.87
CA TYR A 329 -13.19 0.10 11.22
C TYR A 329 -14.56 -0.38 10.73
N LEU A 330 -15.58 -0.19 11.55
CA LEU A 330 -16.97 -0.53 11.29
C LEU A 330 -17.82 0.73 11.47
N ASP A 331 -18.43 1.19 10.38
CA ASP A 331 -19.35 2.34 10.34
C ASP A 331 -20.81 1.89 10.34
N LYS A 332 -21.64 2.82 10.80
CA LYS A 332 -23.03 2.71 11.21
C LYS A 332 -23.96 2.06 10.17
N PRO A 333 -24.94 1.25 10.61
CA PRO A 333 -26.04 0.79 9.76
C PRO A 333 -26.99 1.92 9.32
N VAL A 334 -27.37 1.91 8.04
CA VAL A 334 -28.23 2.93 7.42
C VAL A 334 -29.59 3.02 8.12
N GLY A 335 -29.99 4.23 8.53
CA GLY A 335 -31.33 4.52 9.07
C GLY A 335 -31.52 4.44 10.60
N GLY A 336 -30.51 4.00 11.36
CA GLY A 336 -30.59 3.91 12.84
C GLY A 336 -30.38 5.24 13.59
N VAL A 337 -30.82 5.30 14.86
CA VAL A 337 -30.58 6.45 15.78
C VAL A 337 -29.24 6.33 16.54
N TYR A 338 -28.47 5.27 16.28
CA TYR A 338 -27.19 5.02 16.96
C TYR A 338 -26.07 5.95 16.47
N SER A 339 -25.10 6.22 17.35
CA SER A 339 -24.07 7.26 17.19
C SER A 339 -22.63 6.74 17.41
N GLN A 340 -22.43 5.43 17.31
CA GLN A 340 -21.17 4.77 17.68
C GLN A 340 -20.59 4.06 16.48
N ASP A 341 -19.40 4.49 16.08
CA ASP A 341 -18.53 3.77 15.17
C ASP A 341 -17.66 2.81 16.01
N PHE A 342 -17.31 1.65 15.46
CA PHE A 342 -16.42 0.70 16.13
C PHE A 342 -15.09 0.58 15.39
N ARG A 343 -14.04 0.20 16.13
CA ARG A 343 -12.81 -0.30 15.53
C ARG A 343 -12.21 -1.45 16.33
N LEU A 344 -11.70 -2.43 15.62
CA LEU A 344 -10.87 -3.49 16.14
C LEU A 344 -9.41 -3.05 15.96
N VAL A 345 -8.58 -3.18 16.99
CA VAL A 345 -7.18 -2.72 17.00
C VAL A 345 -6.25 -3.87 17.35
N TYR A 346 -5.19 -4.06 16.56
CA TYR A 346 -4.09 -4.96 16.89
C TYR A 346 -2.73 -4.25 16.77
N SER A 347 -1.97 -4.26 17.85
CA SER A 347 -0.58 -3.80 17.90
C SER A 347 0.16 -4.43 19.09
N SER A 348 1.44 -4.11 19.28
CA SER A 348 2.24 -4.66 20.36
C SER A 348 1.65 -4.30 21.74
N GLY A 349 1.08 -5.31 22.40
CA GLY A 349 0.44 -5.17 23.72
C GLY A 349 -1.03 -4.75 23.68
N THR A 350 -1.66 -4.71 22.50
CA THR A 350 -3.04 -4.22 22.31
C THR A 350 -3.80 -5.12 21.33
N SER A 351 -4.93 -5.65 21.78
CA SER A 351 -5.86 -6.45 20.97
C SER A 351 -7.28 -6.17 21.45
N GLU A 352 -7.85 -5.06 21.00
CA GLU A 352 -9.05 -4.45 21.61
C GLU A 352 -10.14 -4.14 20.57
N LEU A 353 -11.40 -4.31 20.98
CA LEU A 353 -12.54 -3.59 20.40
C LEU A 353 -12.66 -2.24 21.09
N GLN A 354 -12.86 -1.18 20.29
CA GLN A 354 -13.05 0.17 20.77
C GLN A 354 -14.26 0.82 20.09
N SER A 355 -14.97 1.70 20.79
CA SER A 355 -16.12 2.47 20.27
C SER A 355 -15.87 3.97 20.32
N TRP A 356 -16.44 4.69 19.36
CA TRP A 356 -16.35 6.15 19.27
C TRP A 356 -17.49 6.82 20.05
N ASP A 357 -17.16 7.74 20.95
CA ASP A 357 -18.14 8.51 21.74
C ASP A 357 -18.54 9.86 21.12
N GLY A 358 -17.98 10.21 19.96
CA GLY A 358 -18.07 11.54 19.34
C GLY A 358 -16.81 12.41 19.53
N SER A 359 -15.90 12.02 20.41
CA SER A 359 -14.69 12.77 20.79
C SER A 359 -13.44 11.90 20.99
N SER A 360 -13.60 10.65 21.41
CA SER A 360 -12.51 9.72 21.70
C SER A 360 -12.89 8.25 21.42
N TRP A 361 -11.86 7.42 21.21
CA TRP A 361 -11.99 5.97 21.10
C TRP A 361 -11.87 5.35 22.50
N ASN A 362 -12.94 4.72 22.97
CA ASN A 362 -13.01 4.09 24.27
C ASN A 362 -12.89 2.57 24.14
N TYR A 363 -12.22 1.94 25.10
CA TYR A 363 -12.17 0.48 25.23
C TYR A 363 -13.56 -0.12 25.44
N VAL A 364 -13.85 -1.25 24.77
CA VAL A 364 -15.08 -2.05 24.94
C VAL A 364 -14.75 -3.44 25.50
N GLU A 365 -13.94 -4.21 24.79
CA GLU A 365 -13.51 -5.56 25.19
C GLU A 365 -12.15 -5.93 24.58
N ASP A 366 -11.45 -6.89 25.19
CA ASP A 366 -10.33 -7.58 24.55
C ASP A 366 -10.87 -8.50 23.43
N ILE A 367 -10.22 -8.48 22.27
CA ILE A 367 -10.53 -9.35 21.13
C ILE A 367 -9.43 -10.36 20.86
N VAL A 368 -9.79 -11.50 20.26
CA VAL A 368 -8.81 -12.49 19.83
C VAL A 368 -8.31 -12.13 18.43
N VAL A 369 -6.99 -12.00 18.27
CA VAL A 369 -6.36 -11.80 16.96
C VAL A 369 -5.44 -12.98 16.65
N THR A 370 -5.77 -13.71 15.59
CA THR A 370 -5.01 -14.89 15.15
C THR A 370 -4.05 -14.49 14.03
N VAL A 371 -2.76 -14.78 14.21
CA VAL A 371 -1.72 -14.59 13.18
C VAL A 371 -1.32 -15.95 12.61
N ALA A 372 -1.46 -16.13 11.30
CA ALA A 372 -1.12 -17.36 10.59
C ALA A 372 -0.33 -17.03 9.31
N GLY A 373 1.00 -17.15 9.39
CA GLY A 373 1.91 -16.78 8.30
C GLY A 373 1.80 -15.30 7.95
N ASN A 374 1.38 -15.01 6.72
CA ASN A 374 1.11 -13.66 6.23
C ASN A 374 -0.33 -13.17 6.50
N SER A 375 -1.17 -13.95 7.19
CA SER A 375 -2.56 -13.57 7.46
C SER A 375 -2.79 -13.21 8.92
N LEU A 376 -3.67 -12.23 9.10
CA LEU A 376 -4.15 -11.74 10.38
C LEU A 376 -5.67 -11.87 10.40
N THR A 377 -6.25 -12.32 11.50
CA THR A 377 -7.70 -12.49 11.62
C THR A 377 -8.16 -11.97 12.97
N PHE A 378 -8.92 -10.89 12.95
CA PHE A 378 -9.62 -10.37 14.12
C PHE A 378 -10.90 -11.17 14.34
N ASN A 379 -11.18 -11.50 15.60
CA ASN A 379 -12.37 -12.19 16.05
C ASN A 379 -13.04 -11.34 17.14
N VAL A 380 -14.26 -10.85 16.86
CA VAL A 380 -15.05 -9.99 17.75
C VAL A 380 -16.44 -10.56 17.99
N SER A 381 -16.97 -10.41 19.20
CA SER A 381 -18.32 -10.84 19.54
C SER A 381 -19.36 -10.01 18.81
N LEU A 382 -20.32 -10.65 18.12
CA LEU A 382 -21.44 -9.96 17.47
C LEU A 382 -22.31 -9.19 18.47
N GLN A 383 -22.32 -9.62 19.75
CA GLN A 383 -23.03 -8.94 20.83
C GLN A 383 -22.36 -7.61 21.22
N SER A 384 -21.04 -7.49 21.04
CA SER A 384 -20.24 -6.36 21.51
C SER A 384 -20.15 -5.20 20.49
N ILE A 385 -20.48 -5.48 19.22
CA ILE A 385 -20.60 -4.48 18.13
C ILE A 385 -22.05 -4.09 17.79
N ALA A 386 -23.00 -4.51 18.64
CA ALA A 386 -24.39 -4.02 18.68
C ALA A 386 -25.22 -4.07 17.37
N ASN A 387 -25.40 -5.27 16.80
CA ASN A 387 -26.71 -5.66 16.25
C ASN A 387 -27.06 -7.11 16.64
N PRO A 388 -27.73 -7.34 17.79
CA PRO A 388 -28.03 -8.69 18.29
C PRO A 388 -29.12 -9.43 17.49
N SER A 389 -29.66 -8.83 16.41
CA SER A 389 -30.79 -9.37 15.64
C SER A 389 -30.46 -9.71 14.17
N ILE A 390 -29.24 -9.47 13.68
CA ILE A 390 -28.78 -9.91 12.33
C ILE A 390 -29.49 -9.24 11.12
N GLU A 391 -30.17 -8.10 11.30
CA GLU A 391 -30.97 -7.44 10.22
C GLU A 391 -30.35 -6.18 9.57
N GLN A 392 -29.04 -5.88 9.69
CA GLN A 392 -28.49 -4.60 9.17
C GLN A 392 -27.14 -4.70 8.48
N ASP A 393 -27.04 -4.02 7.33
CA ASP A 393 -25.81 -3.93 6.54
C ASP A 393 -24.75 -3.07 7.25
N THR A 394 -23.47 -3.42 7.07
CA THR A 394 -22.33 -2.77 7.73
C THR A 394 -21.31 -2.28 6.70
N ASN A 395 -20.81 -1.06 6.90
CA ASN A 395 -19.65 -0.54 6.17
C ASN A 395 -18.36 -0.90 6.90
N VAL A 396 -17.42 -1.54 6.22
CA VAL A 396 -16.10 -1.89 6.78
C VAL A 396 -14.97 -1.31 5.95
N TRP A 397 -13.91 -0.83 6.60
CA TRP A 397 -12.62 -0.63 5.95
C TRP A 397 -11.47 -0.98 6.90
N PHE A 398 -10.34 -1.28 6.31
CA PHE A 398 -9.12 -1.70 6.98
C PHE A 398 -8.09 -0.60 6.82
N ALA A 399 -7.32 -0.32 7.86
CA ALA A 399 -6.27 0.70 7.81
C ALA A 399 -5.09 0.32 8.71
N GLU A 400 -3.88 0.42 8.16
CA GLU A 400 -2.65 0.15 8.86
C GLU A 400 -1.93 1.45 9.11
N TYR A 401 -1.32 1.56 10.28
CA TYR A 401 -0.62 2.76 10.69
C TYR A 401 0.84 2.47 11.02
N TYR A 402 1.73 3.41 10.68
CA TYR A 402 3.13 3.34 11.08
C TYR A 402 3.28 3.59 12.59
N GLY A 403 4.04 2.72 13.25
CA GLY A 403 4.27 2.72 14.69
C GLY A 403 3.29 1.82 15.44
N SER A 404 3.75 1.27 16.57
CA SER A 404 2.88 0.55 17.50
C SER A 404 1.99 1.52 18.28
N ASN A 405 0.72 1.16 18.46
CA ASN A 405 -0.33 1.96 19.11
C ASN A 405 -0.41 3.41 18.57
N SER A 406 -0.25 3.55 17.26
CA SER A 406 -0.22 4.80 16.52
C SER A 406 -1.39 4.84 15.53
N PHE A 407 -2.02 6.00 15.40
CA PHE A 407 -3.12 6.23 14.44
C PHE A 407 -2.87 7.48 13.57
N GLY A 408 -1.64 8.01 13.58
CA GLY A 408 -1.32 9.30 12.97
C GLY A 408 -0.92 9.26 11.49
N GLN A 409 -0.49 8.11 10.98
CA GLN A 409 -0.06 7.95 9.58
C GLN A 409 -0.53 6.61 9.04
N VAL A 410 -1.50 6.64 8.13
CA VAL A 410 -1.92 5.46 7.36
C VAL A 410 -0.80 5.05 6.39
N VAL A 411 -0.38 3.79 6.45
CA VAL A 411 0.59 3.16 5.55
C VAL A 411 -0.03 2.17 4.57
N ASP A 412 -1.29 1.79 4.77
CA ASP A 412 -2.10 1.09 3.77
C ASP A 412 -3.60 1.12 4.18
N ARG A 413 -4.52 1.07 3.22
CA ARG A 413 -5.98 1.12 3.46
C ARG A 413 -6.77 0.31 2.43
N ALA A 414 -7.66 -0.57 2.89
CA ALA A 414 -8.55 -1.33 2.00
C ALA A 414 -10.03 -1.13 2.36
N PRO A 415 -10.89 -0.66 1.43
CA PRO A 415 -10.53 -0.11 0.11
C PRO A 415 -9.73 1.19 0.25
N ASN A 416 -9.02 1.61 -0.80
CA ASN A 416 -8.22 2.84 -0.78
C ASN A 416 -9.08 4.10 -0.49
N THR A 417 -10.33 4.11 -0.94
CA THR A 417 -11.37 5.11 -0.61
C THR A 417 -12.71 4.44 -0.32
N GLY A 418 -13.58 5.09 0.48
CA GLY A 418 -14.90 4.54 0.85
C GLY A 418 -14.81 3.35 1.82
N SER A 419 -15.74 2.41 1.70
CA SER A 419 -15.87 1.20 2.52
C SER A 419 -16.32 0.01 1.66
N TYR A 420 -16.00 -1.22 2.10
CA TYR A 420 -16.70 -2.41 1.65
C TYR A 420 -18.06 -2.47 2.33
N PHE A 421 -19.08 -2.90 1.58
CA PHE A 421 -20.44 -3.08 2.08
C PHE A 421 -20.69 -4.57 2.34
N ILE A 422 -20.95 -4.93 3.60
CA ILE A 422 -21.38 -6.27 4.01
C ILE A 422 -22.88 -6.23 4.21
N SER A 423 -23.64 -6.95 3.38
CA SER A 423 -25.09 -7.01 3.55
C SER A 423 -25.53 -8.02 4.59
N HIS A 424 -26.62 -7.72 5.29
CA HIS A 424 -27.21 -8.61 6.29
C HIS A 424 -27.71 -9.92 5.69
N GLU A 425 -28.14 -9.96 4.42
CA GLU A 425 -28.57 -11.19 3.73
C GLU A 425 -27.43 -12.23 3.57
N VAL A 426 -26.16 -11.80 3.69
CA VAL A 426 -24.97 -12.68 3.65
C VAL A 426 -24.65 -13.21 5.05
N ILE A 427 -25.38 -12.79 6.08
CA ILE A 427 -25.35 -13.35 7.42
C ILE A 427 -26.44 -14.44 7.49
N PRO A 428 -26.10 -15.72 7.73
CA PRO A 428 -27.13 -16.75 7.83
C PRO A 428 -28.03 -16.51 9.05
N GLU A 429 -29.30 -16.12 8.82
CA GLU A 429 -30.33 -15.98 9.88
C GLU A 429 -30.56 -17.25 10.71
N LEU A 430 -30.03 -18.39 10.23
CA LEU A 430 -30.09 -19.69 10.87
C LEU A 430 -28.64 -20.16 11.15
N PRO A 431 -28.18 -20.15 12.42
CA PRO A 431 -26.81 -20.55 12.75
C PRO A 431 -26.55 -21.99 12.32
N TRP A 432 -25.37 -22.25 11.76
CA TRP A 432 -25.03 -23.58 11.24
C TRP A 432 -24.99 -24.62 12.39
N PRO A 433 -25.57 -25.83 12.23
CA PRO A 433 -26.05 -26.48 11.00
C PRO A 433 -27.56 -26.32 10.74
N THR A 434 -28.26 -25.37 11.37
CA THR A 434 -29.73 -25.27 11.33
C THR A 434 -30.32 -25.32 9.90
N PRO A 435 -29.77 -24.66 8.86
CA PRO A 435 -30.26 -24.79 7.48
C PRO A 435 -30.30 -26.23 6.95
N LEU A 436 -29.29 -27.05 7.30
CA LEU A 436 -29.18 -28.45 6.87
C LEU A 436 -30.26 -29.36 7.49
N ILE A 437 -30.87 -28.95 8.60
CA ILE A 437 -31.94 -29.68 9.27
C ILE A 437 -33.31 -29.11 8.85
N PHE A 438 -33.44 -27.77 8.87
CA PHE A 438 -34.70 -27.10 8.61
C PHE A 438 -35.15 -27.22 7.14
N VAL A 439 -34.26 -27.00 6.17
CA VAL A 439 -34.66 -27.03 4.75
C VAL A 439 -35.15 -28.42 4.32
N PRO A 440 -34.45 -29.54 4.61
CA PRO A 440 -34.98 -30.87 4.32
C PRO A 440 -36.26 -31.21 5.09
N ALA A 441 -36.40 -30.75 6.35
CA ALA A 441 -37.61 -30.98 7.14
C ALA A 441 -38.83 -30.24 6.56
N VAL A 442 -38.67 -28.98 6.13
CA VAL A 442 -39.72 -28.19 5.47
C VAL A 442 -40.08 -28.82 4.12
N VAL A 443 -39.10 -29.19 3.29
CA VAL A 443 -39.35 -29.86 2.00
C VAL A 443 -40.07 -31.20 2.21
N ALA A 444 -39.68 -31.99 3.21
CA ALA A 444 -40.36 -33.24 3.55
C ALA A 444 -41.80 -33.00 4.05
N ALA A 445 -42.04 -31.98 4.88
CA ALA A 445 -43.37 -31.62 5.35
C ALA A 445 -44.28 -31.18 4.19
N VAL A 446 -43.81 -30.29 3.31
CA VAL A 446 -44.53 -29.86 2.10
C VAL A 446 -44.84 -31.05 1.19
N PHE A 447 -43.88 -31.95 0.96
CA PHE A 447 -44.08 -33.17 0.17
C PHE A 447 -45.13 -34.12 0.79
N ILE A 448 -45.12 -34.29 2.12
CA ILE A 448 -46.12 -35.09 2.85
C ILE A 448 -47.51 -34.47 2.76
N ILE A 449 -47.63 -33.14 2.88
CA ILE A 449 -48.89 -32.41 2.75
C ILE A 449 -49.43 -32.55 1.32
N TYR A 450 -48.61 -32.28 0.30
CA TYR A 450 -48.99 -32.42 -1.12
C TYR A 450 -49.49 -33.84 -1.43
N LYS A 451 -48.76 -34.87 -0.97
CA LYS A 451 -49.08 -36.28 -1.18
C LYS A 451 -50.29 -36.78 -0.38
N ARG A 452 -50.72 -36.07 0.66
CA ARG A 452 -51.94 -36.35 1.44
C ARG A 452 -53.15 -35.55 0.97
N GLY A 453 -52.96 -34.31 0.49
CA GLY A 453 -54.02 -33.46 -0.06
C GLY A 453 -54.59 -34.03 -1.37
N PHE A 454 -53.72 -34.30 -2.35
CA PHE A 454 -54.12 -34.81 -3.68
C PHE A 454 -54.39 -36.34 -3.72
N LYS A 455 -54.71 -36.95 -2.58
CA LYS A 455 -55.18 -38.35 -2.50
C LYS A 455 -56.67 -38.49 -2.14
N ARG A 456 -57.39 -37.37 -2.13
CA ARG A 456 -58.85 -37.30 -2.11
C ARG A 456 -59.30 -36.53 -3.34
N ASP A 457 -59.36 -37.24 -4.47
CA ASP A 457 -60.14 -36.95 -5.69
C ASP A 457 -59.72 -37.97 -6.76
N GLY A 458 -60.12 -39.23 -6.53
CA GLY A 458 -59.89 -40.40 -7.38
C GLY A 458 -60.82 -41.53 -7.00
#